data_AF-A0A4R2RSI9-F1
#
_entry.id   AF-A0A4R2RSI9-F1
#
_cell.length_a   1.000
_cell.length_b   1.000
_cell.length_c   1.000
_cell.angle_alpha   90.00
_cell.angle_beta   90.00
_cell.angle_gamma   90.00
#
_symmetry.space_group_name_H-M   'P 1'
#
loop_
_entity.id
_entity.type
_entity.pdbx_description
1 polymer ?
#
loop_
_entity_poly.entity_id
_entity_poly.type
_entity_poly.pdbx_seq_one_letter_code
_entity_poly.pdbx_strand_id
1 'polypeptide(L)'
;MSDDVLGRLERQFREHPPTIVLNKADAFEVAAKVLDANAAHLSIVAALIKTVKPGLVSESLLAEIKRLAVEPDLQVAALRAAAGTIRDLATEERVIAARAARESERSR
;
A
#
# COMPACT_ATOMS: atom_id res chain seq x y z
N MET A 1 18.56 -35.26 -7.80
CA MET A 1 18.98 -34.15 -8.71
C MET A 1 18.42 -32.78 -8.26
N SER A 2 18.31 -32.50 -6.95
CA SER A 2 17.84 -31.19 -6.44
C SER A 2 18.92 -30.33 -5.79
N ASP A 3 20.02 -30.95 -5.34
CA ASP A 3 21.02 -30.27 -4.49
C ASP A 3 21.92 -29.28 -5.25
N ASP A 4 21.91 -29.34 -6.57
CA ASP A 4 22.71 -28.49 -7.46
C ASP A 4 22.03 -27.14 -7.80
N VAL A 5 20.72 -27.00 -7.54
CA VAL A 5 20.00 -25.74 -7.79
C VAL A 5 20.27 -24.72 -6.70
N LEU A 6 20.25 -25.16 -5.43
CA LEU A 6 20.57 -24.32 -4.28
C LEU A 6 22.01 -23.84 -4.31
N GLY A 7 22.97 -24.72 -4.61
CA GLY A 7 24.39 -24.34 -4.72
C GLY A 7 24.67 -23.34 -5.84
N ARG A 8 23.94 -23.41 -6.97
CA ARG A 8 24.02 -22.43 -8.06
C ARG A 8 23.40 -21.10 -7.68
N LEU A 9 22.23 -21.10 -7.04
CA LEU A 9 21.59 -19.90 -6.55
C LEU A 9 22.47 -19.20 -5.52
N GLU A 10 22.99 -19.91 -4.51
CA GLU A 10 23.88 -19.32 -3.51
C GLU A 10 25.15 -18.71 -4.10
N ARG A 11 25.72 -19.34 -5.13
CA ARG A 11 26.88 -18.80 -5.85
C ARG A 11 26.50 -17.55 -6.62
N GLN A 12 25.37 -17.56 -7.33
CA GLN A 12 24.83 -16.41 -8.04
C GLN A 12 24.51 -15.24 -7.09
N PHE A 13 23.91 -15.50 -5.92
CA PHE A 13 23.67 -14.50 -4.87
C PHE A 13 24.96 -13.95 -4.26
N ARG A 14 26.07 -14.69 -4.30
CA ARG A 14 27.37 -14.23 -3.80
C ARG A 14 28.14 -13.39 -4.82
N GLU A 15 28.14 -13.83 -6.07
CA GLU A 15 28.83 -13.19 -7.19
C GLU A 15 28.05 -11.96 -7.70
N HIS A 16 26.72 -12.04 -7.62
CA HIS A 16 25.77 -10.99 -7.96
C HIS A 16 24.77 -10.84 -6.80
N PRO A 17 25.18 -10.24 -5.68
CA PRO A 17 24.22 -9.94 -4.62
C PRO A 17 23.07 -9.16 -5.24
N PRO A 18 21.83 -9.67 -5.14
CA PRO A 18 20.67 -8.93 -5.58
C PRO A 18 20.79 -7.63 -4.82
N THR A 19 20.80 -6.53 -5.55
CA THR A 19 20.62 -5.26 -4.89
C THR A 19 19.20 -5.31 -4.37
N ILE A 20 19.03 -5.68 -3.09
CA ILE A 20 17.78 -5.45 -2.38
C ILE A 20 17.72 -3.93 -2.23
N VAL A 21 17.36 -3.26 -3.31
CA VAL A 21 16.83 -1.92 -3.23
C VAL A 21 15.45 -2.15 -2.63
N LEU A 22 15.34 -2.11 -1.30
CA LEU A 22 14.12 -1.63 -0.67
C LEU A 22 13.98 -0.19 -1.17
N ASN A 23 13.49 -0.06 -2.40
CA ASN A 23 13.39 1.21 -3.04
C ASN A 23 12.25 1.90 -2.27
N LYS A 24 12.55 3.05 -1.68
CA LYS A 24 11.58 3.78 -0.84
C LYS A 24 10.27 4.00 -1.59
N ALA A 25 10.32 4.11 -2.91
CA ALA A 25 9.13 4.20 -3.75
C ALA A 25 8.24 2.95 -3.69
N ASP A 26 8.79 1.73 -3.64
CA ASP A 26 8.02 0.50 -3.53
C ASP A 26 7.37 0.39 -2.14
N ALA A 27 8.09 0.83 -1.10
CA ALA A 27 7.51 0.92 0.25
C ALA A 27 6.34 1.91 0.28
N PHE A 28 6.49 3.08 -0.37
CA PHE A 28 5.41 4.04 -0.53
C PHE A 28 4.25 3.48 -1.36
N GLU A 29 4.49 2.76 -2.46
CA GLU A 29 3.42 2.11 -3.24
C GLU A 29 2.64 1.09 -2.41
N VAL A 30 3.32 0.28 -1.60
CA VAL A 30 2.66 -0.67 -0.69
C VAL A 30 1.81 0.07 0.32
N ALA A 31 2.34 1.13 0.95
CA ALA A 31 1.60 1.95 1.91
C ALA A 31 0.35 2.59 1.27
N ALA A 32 0.48 3.15 0.06
CA ALA A 32 -0.65 3.72 -0.67
C ALA A 32 -1.73 2.67 -1.00
N LYS A 33 -1.33 1.46 -1.39
CA LYS A 33 -2.28 0.34 -1.62
C LYS A 33 -3.03 -0.06 -0.37
N VAL A 34 -2.35 -0.09 0.79
CA VAL A 34 -3.00 -0.39 2.08
C VAL A 34 -4.03 0.68 2.43
N LEU A 35 -3.71 1.96 2.21
CA LEU A 35 -4.65 3.05 2.45
C LEU A 35 -5.88 2.97 1.53
N ASP A 36 -5.68 2.66 0.25
CA ASP A 36 -6.80 2.48 -0.69
C ASP A 36 -7.66 1.27 -0.34
N ALA A 37 -7.06 0.16 0.11
CA ALA A 37 -7.80 -0.99 0.60
C ALA A 37 -8.65 -0.63 1.83
N ASN A 38 -8.09 0.12 2.77
CA ASN A 38 -8.82 0.62 3.94
C ASN A 38 -9.96 1.56 3.52
N ALA A 39 -9.74 2.44 2.55
CA ALA A 39 -10.79 3.31 2.00
C ALA A 39 -11.91 2.51 1.35
N ALA A 40 -11.58 1.42 0.64
CA ALA A 40 -12.57 0.52 0.05
C ALA A 40 -13.40 -0.19 1.13
N HIS A 41 -12.76 -0.76 2.16
CA HIS A 41 -13.45 -1.39 3.28
C HIS A 41 -14.39 -0.41 3.98
N LEU A 42 -13.93 0.81 4.25
CA LEU A 42 -14.74 1.81 4.92
C LEU A 42 -15.90 2.31 4.03
N SER A 43 -15.71 2.35 2.71
CA SER A 43 -16.79 2.64 1.76
C SER A 43 -17.90 1.58 1.83
N ILE A 44 -17.54 0.31 2.01
CA ILE A 44 -18.50 -0.78 2.21
C ILE A 44 -19.25 -0.59 3.53
N VAL A 45 -18.55 -0.25 4.62
CA VAL A 45 -19.19 0.05 5.91
C VAL A 45 -20.13 1.25 5.79
N ALA A 46 -19.72 2.33 5.12
CA ALA A 46 -20.56 3.50 4.87
C ALA A 46 -21.83 3.13 4.10
N ALA A 47 -21.70 2.31 3.07
CA ALA A 47 -22.82 1.81 2.29
C ALA A 47 -23.77 0.96 3.15
N LEU A 48 -23.23 0.02 3.93
CA LEU A 48 -24.01 -0.82 4.83
C LEU A 48 -24.83 0.01 5.82
N ILE A 49 -24.23 1.03 6.45
CA ILE A 49 -24.93 1.94 7.37
C ILE A 49 -26.12 2.64 6.69
N LYS A 50 -25.97 3.01 5.40
CA LYS A 50 -27.00 3.70 4.62
C LYS A 50 -28.11 2.76 4.13
N THR A 51 -27.79 1.49 3.84
CA THR A 51 -28.73 0.55 3.19
C THR A 51 -29.40 -0.43 4.14
N VAL A 52 -28.87 -0.62 5.34
CA VAL A 52 -29.46 -1.53 6.35
C VAL A 52 -30.87 -1.05 6.70
N LYS A 53 -31.86 -1.90 6.44
CA LYS A 53 -33.25 -1.64 6.86
C LYS A 53 -33.44 -1.93 8.35
N PRO A 54 -34.35 -1.22 9.03
CA PRO A 54 -34.75 -1.55 10.39
C PRO A 54 -35.17 -3.04 10.48
N GLY A 55 -34.68 -3.75 11.50
CA GLY A 55 -35.01 -5.15 11.76
C GLY A 55 -34.12 -6.21 11.06
N LEU A 56 -33.23 -5.82 10.14
CA LEU A 56 -32.27 -6.76 9.51
C LEU A 56 -31.05 -7.10 10.39
N VAL A 57 -30.70 -6.19 11.29
CA VAL A 57 -29.63 -6.34 12.29
C VAL A 57 -30.14 -5.80 13.61
N SER A 58 -29.55 -6.26 14.72
CA SER A 58 -29.91 -5.72 16.03
C SER A 58 -29.65 -4.22 16.07
N GLU A 59 -30.54 -3.47 16.71
CA GLU A 59 -30.38 -2.02 16.85
C GLU A 59 -29.10 -1.67 17.61
N SER A 60 -28.70 -2.51 18.58
CA SER A 60 -27.43 -2.39 19.30
C SER A 60 -26.21 -2.49 18.39
N LEU A 61 -26.22 -3.43 17.44
CA LEU A 61 -25.11 -3.59 16.48
C LEU A 61 -25.07 -2.42 15.50
N LEU A 62 -26.23 -1.96 15.01
CA LEU A 62 -26.30 -0.80 14.12
C LEU A 62 -25.82 0.48 14.82
N ALA A 63 -26.20 0.66 16.09
CA ALA A 63 -25.73 1.78 16.91
C ALA A 63 -24.21 1.71 17.12
N GLU A 64 -23.67 0.53 17.42
CA GLU A 64 -22.22 0.35 17.61
C GLU A 64 -21.44 0.59 16.32
N ILE A 65 -21.92 0.10 15.18
CA ILE A 65 -21.31 0.38 13.87
C ILE A 65 -21.31 1.88 13.58
N LYS A 66 -22.44 2.57 13.79
CA LYS A 66 -22.54 4.03 13.61
C LYS A 66 -21.62 4.80 14.57
N ARG A 67 -21.41 4.31 15.78
CA ARG A 67 -20.50 4.89 16.78
C ARG A 67 -19.04 4.73 16.38
N LEU A 68 -18.66 3.59 15.79
CA LEU A 68 -17.29 3.31 15.37
C LEU A 68 -16.94 3.99 14.04
N ALA A 69 -17.88 4.05 13.11
CA ALA A 69 -17.71 4.63 11.79
C ALA A 69 -18.24 6.07 11.73
N VAL A 70 -17.62 6.97 12.51
CA VAL A 70 -17.99 8.40 12.54
C VAL A 70 -17.58 9.07 11.23
N GLU A 71 -18.54 9.63 10.50
CA GLU A 71 -18.33 10.29 9.20
C GLU A 71 -17.52 9.43 8.20
N PRO A 72 -18.02 8.24 7.85
CA PRO A 72 -17.23 7.27 7.12
C PRO A 72 -16.91 7.75 5.70
N ASP A 73 -17.77 8.57 5.08
CA ASP A 73 -17.49 9.19 3.79
C ASP A 73 -16.29 10.17 3.85
N LEU A 74 -16.18 10.95 4.94
CA LEU A 74 -15.05 11.88 5.14
C LEU A 74 -13.75 11.10 5.36
N GLN A 75 -13.80 10.04 6.17
CA GLN A 75 -12.66 9.17 6.41
C GLN A 75 -12.20 8.45 5.12
N VAL A 76 -13.12 8.00 4.26
CA VAL A 76 -12.79 7.46 2.93
C VAL A 76 -12.07 8.48 2.07
N ALA A 77 -12.56 9.72 2.03
CA ALA A 77 -11.93 10.79 1.28
C ALA A 77 -10.52 11.09 1.80
N ALA A 78 -10.35 11.14 3.13
CA ALA A 78 -9.05 11.35 3.76
C ALA A 78 -8.05 10.23 3.44
N LEU A 79 -8.47 8.96 3.51
CA LEU A 79 -7.62 7.81 3.19
C LEU A 79 -7.16 7.83 1.72
N ARG A 80 -8.06 8.16 0.79
CA ARG A 80 -7.71 8.29 -0.64
C ARG A 80 -6.76 9.46 -0.90
N ALA A 81 -6.98 10.60 -0.24
CA ALA A 81 -6.09 11.75 -0.34
C ALA A 81 -4.68 11.39 0.17
N ALA A 82 -4.58 10.73 1.33
CA ALA A 82 -3.32 10.25 1.88
C ALA A 82 -2.64 9.23 0.95
N ALA A 83 -3.39 8.30 0.36
CA ALA A 83 -2.86 7.36 -0.63
C ALA A 83 -2.29 8.09 -1.86
N GLY A 84 -2.96 9.16 -2.31
CA GLY A 84 -2.47 10.06 -3.36
C GLY A 84 -1.13 10.69 -3.00
N THR A 85 -1.04 11.36 -1.84
CA THR A 85 0.22 11.97 -1.37
C THR A 85 1.36 10.97 -1.29
N ILE A 86 1.11 9.76 -0.82
CA ILE A 86 2.16 8.73 -0.73
C ILE A 86 2.64 8.27 -2.12
N ARG A 87 1.74 8.21 -3.13
CA ARG A 87 2.16 7.92 -4.51
C ARG A 87 2.99 9.03 -5.12
N ASP A 88 2.72 10.27 -4.77
CA ASP A 88 3.53 11.40 -5.20
C ASP A 88 4.96 11.26 -4.65
N LEU A 89 5.10 10.91 -3.36
CA LEU A 89 6.40 10.61 -2.74
C LEU A 89 7.10 9.42 -3.43
N ALA A 90 6.37 8.38 -3.81
CA ALA A 90 6.93 7.26 -4.58
C ALA A 90 7.49 7.73 -5.94
N THR A 91 6.79 8.66 -6.59
CA THR A 91 7.23 9.23 -7.86
C THR A 91 8.48 10.08 -7.70
N GLU A 92 8.53 10.92 -6.66
CA GLU A 92 9.71 11.73 -6.33
C GLU A 92 10.95 10.86 -6.09
N GLU A 93 10.83 9.80 -5.29
CA GLU A 93 11.93 8.86 -5.01
C GLU A 93 12.42 8.16 -6.28
N ARG A 94 11.53 7.79 -7.20
CA ARG A 94 11.93 7.22 -8.51
C ARG A 94 12.72 8.21 -9.35
N VAL A 95 12.32 9.48 -9.37
CA VAL A 95 13.03 10.53 -10.10
C VAL A 95 14.42 10.75 -9.51
N ILE A 96 14.55 10.78 -8.18
CA ILE A 96 15.84 10.90 -7.49
C ILE A 96 16.74 9.71 -7.83
N ALA A 97 16.23 8.49 -7.71
CA ALA A 97 16.98 7.28 -8.04
C ALA A 97 17.44 7.26 -9.51
N ALA A 98 16.59 7.68 -10.45
CA ALA A 98 16.94 7.77 -11.86
C ALA A 98 18.02 8.81 -12.15
N ARG A 99 18.01 9.95 -11.43
CA ARG A 99 19.06 10.98 -11.54
C ARG A 99 20.40 10.45 -11.03
N ALA A 100 20.41 9.82 -9.85
CA ALA A 100 21.61 9.24 -9.25
C ALA A 100 22.23 8.14 -10.14
N ALA A 101 21.40 7.30 -10.76
CA ALA A 101 21.86 6.27 -11.68
C ALA A 101 22.58 6.87 -12.91
N ARG A 102 22.01 7.92 -13.52
CA ARG A 102 22.60 8.62 -14.68
C ARG A 102 23.93 9.31 -14.35
N GLU A 103 24.06 9.88 -13.16
CA GLU A 103 25.32 10.50 -12.71
C GLU A 103 26.43 9.48 -12.48
N SER A 104 26.08 8.32 -11.94
CA SER A 104 27.00 7.18 -11.75
C SER A 104 27.52 6.64 -13.10
N GLU A 105 26.66 6.54 -14.12
CA GLU A 105 27.06 6.12 -15.48
C GLU A 105 27.98 7.12 -16.18
N ARG A 106 27.81 8.43 -15.94
CA ARG A 106 28.69 9.47 -16.52
C ARG A 106 30.07 9.57 -15.87
N SER A 107 30.20 9.05 -14.65
CA SER A 107 31.44 9.12 -13.86
C SER A 107 32.31 7.85 -13.99
N ARG A 108 31.86 6.87 -14.78
CA ARG A 108 32.57 5.64 -15.15
C ARG A 108 33.14 5.75 -16.55
#